data_AF-A0A843KFM8-F1
#
_entry.id   AF-A0A843KFM8-F1
#
_cell.length_a   1.000
_cell.length_b   1.000
_cell.length_c   1.000
_cell.angle_alpha   90.00
_cell.angle_beta   90.00
_cell.angle_gamma   90.00
#
_symmetry.space_group_name_H-M   'P 1'
#
loop_
_entity.id
_entity.type
_entity.pdbx_description
1 polymer ?
#
loop_
_entity_poly.entity_id
_entity_poly.type
_entity_poly.pdbx_seq_one_letter_code
_entity_poly.pdbx_strand_id
1 'polypeptide(L)' 'MITKADRASIGRVVVSDAAVPFVARGGRLFQGQVIDSDPGIDDGEEVLVVDRRNNPIRRVQIYQ' A
#
# COMPACT_ATOMS: atom_id res chain seq x y z
N MET A 1 -16.84 15.78 17.83
CA MET A 1 -15.42 15.40 18.03
C MET A 1 -14.99 14.66 16.79
N ILE A 2 -14.19 15.29 15.95
CA ILE A 2 -13.61 14.70 14.75
C ILE A 2 -12.44 13.85 15.22
N THR A 3 -12.53 12.54 15.08
CA THR A 3 -11.47 11.63 15.55
C THR A 3 -10.29 11.73 14.59
N LYS A 4 -9.09 11.33 15.00
CA LYS A 4 -7.89 11.34 14.14
C LYS A 4 -8.08 10.56 12.81
N ALA A 5 -9.14 9.73 12.73
CA ALA A 5 -9.59 9.00 11.54
C ALA A 5 -10.20 9.88 10.42
N ASP A 6 -10.53 11.15 10.70
CA ASP A 6 -11.10 12.07 9.70
C ASP A 6 -10.03 12.79 8.84
N ARG A 7 -8.74 12.53 9.07
CA ARG A 7 -7.75 12.70 8.01
C ARG A 7 -7.85 11.45 7.16
N ALA A 8 -8.47 11.56 5.98
CA ALA A 8 -8.58 10.49 4.99
C ALA A 8 -7.31 9.62 5.00
N SER A 9 -7.40 8.49 5.69
CA SER A 9 -6.28 7.60 5.92
C SER A 9 -6.09 6.87 4.62
N ILE A 10 -5.07 7.24 3.85
CA ILE A 10 -4.68 6.47 2.67
C ILE A 10 -4.45 5.02 3.10
N GLY A 11 -5.13 4.06 2.46
CA GLY A 11 -5.00 2.64 2.80
C GLY A 11 -3.55 2.18 2.65
N ARG A 12 -3.12 1.23 3.47
CA ARG A 12 -1.74 0.72 3.45
C ARG A 12 -1.68 -0.69 2.88
N VAL A 13 -0.65 -0.96 2.10
CA VAL A 13 -0.33 -2.30 1.60
C VAL A 13 1.11 -2.65 1.93
N VAL A 14 1.33 -3.79 2.58
CA VAL A 14 2.65 -4.31 2.94
C VAL A 14 3.11 -5.27 1.87
N VAL A 15 4.34 -5.08 1.40
CA VAL A 15 4.95 -5.98 0.42
C VAL A 15 6.12 -6.75 1.00
N SER A 16 6.41 -7.90 0.39
CA SER A 16 7.62 -8.67 0.68
C SER A 16 8.89 -7.88 0.35
N ASP A 17 9.99 -8.17 1.06
CA ASP A 17 11.29 -7.50 0.84
C ASP A 17 11.79 -7.67 -0.61
N ALA A 18 11.46 -8.80 -1.23
CA ALA A 18 11.80 -9.07 -2.63
C ALA A 18 11.12 -8.11 -3.61
N ALA A 19 9.94 -7.55 -3.27
CA ALA A 19 9.18 -6.66 -4.12
C ALA A 19 9.63 -5.19 -4.02
N VAL A 20 10.24 -4.80 -2.90
CA VAL A 20 10.68 -3.42 -2.61
C VAL A 20 11.43 -2.75 -3.78
N PRO A 21 12.50 -3.33 -4.36
CA PRO A 21 13.24 -2.67 -5.43
C PRO A 21 12.43 -2.47 -6.71
N PHE A 22 11.41 -3.31 -6.95
CA PHE A 22 10.54 -3.21 -8.13
C PHE A 22 9.51 -2.11 -7.94
N VAL A 23 8.83 -2.09 -6.78
CA VAL A 23 7.84 -1.05 -6.43
C VAL A 23 8.50 0.33 -6.38
N ALA A 24 9.69 0.44 -5.77
CA ALA A 24 10.44 1.69 -5.69
C ALA A 24 10.73 2.29 -7.08
N ARG A 25 10.96 1.44 -8.09
CA ARG A 25 11.23 1.85 -9.47
C ARG A 25 9.96 2.09 -10.30
N GLY A 26 8.77 1.93 -9.71
CA GLY A 26 7.49 2.09 -10.41
C GLY A 26 7.03 0.85 -11.16
N GLY A 27 7.57 -0.32 -10.82
CA GLY A 27 7.01 -1.59 -11.27
C GLY A 27 5.59 -1.79 -10.75
N ARG A 28 4.81 -2.60 -11.46
CA ARG A 28 3.47 -3.00 -11.02
C ARG A 28 3.57 -3.86 -9.76
N LEU A 29 2.65 -3.63 -8.83
CA LEU A 29 2.47 -4.48 -7.66
C LEU A 29 1.53 -5.63 -8.03
N PHE A 30 1.97 -6.87 -7.78
CA PHE A 30 1.14 -8.06 -8.00
C PHE A 30 0.69 -8.65 -6.66
N GLN A 31 -0.49 -9.26 -6.63
CA GLN A 31 -1.08 -9.82 -5.39
C GLN A 31 -0.14 -10.78 -4.66
N GLY A 32 0.62 -11.62 -5.37
CA GLY A 32 1.59 -12.55 -4.76
C GLY A 32 2.79 -11.88 -4.06
N GLN A 33 2.96 -10.57 -4.20
CA GLN A 33 3.99 -9.80 -3.51
C GLN A 33 3.47 -9.09 -2.26
N VAL A 34 2.14 -8.99 -2.12
CA VAL A 34 1.45 -8.42 -0.97
C VAL A 34 1.42 -9.46 0.14
N ILE A 35 1.77 -9.04 1.36
CA ILE A 35 1.79 -9.92 2.53
C ILE A 35 0.77 -9.50 3.60
N ASP A 36 0.32 -8.24 3.57
CA ASP A 36 -0.71 -7.68 4.44
C ASP A 36 -1.28 -6.41 3.79
N SER A 37 -2.51 -6.06 4.13
CA SER A 37 -3.16 -4.83 3.66
C SER A 37 -4.22 -4.38 4.65
N ASP A 38 -4.41 -3.06 4.73
CA ASP A 38 -5.56 -2.53 5.45
C ASP A 38 -6.87 -3.03 4.78
N PRO A 39 -7.91 -3.33 5.57
CA PRO A 39 -9.17 -3.82 5.03
C PRO A 39 -9.95 -2.72 4.31
N GLY A 40 -10.78 -3.11 3.33
CA GLY A 40 -11.70 -2.20 2.65
C GLY A 40 -11.04 -1.27 1.62
N ILE A 41 -9.90 -1.69 1.05
CA ILE A 41 -9.30 -1.01 -0.11
C ILE A 41 -10.08 -1.42 -1.36
N ASP A 42 -10.70 -0.45 -2.01
CA ASP A 42 -11.49 -0.65 -3.23
C ASP A 42 -10.67 -0.39 -4.51
N ASP A 43 -11.18 -0.87 -5.64
CA ASP A 43 -10.58 -0.63 -6.95
C ASP A 43 -10.53 0.85 -7.29
N GLY A 44 -9.37 1.28 -7.78
CA GLY A 44 -9.10 2.68 -8.10
C GLY A 44 -8.70 3.53 -6.90
N GLU A 45 -8.62 3.00 -5.68
CA GLU A 45 -8.11 3.74 -4.54
C GLU A 45 -6.58 3.90 -4.59
N GLU A 46 -6.10 5.07 -4.15
CA GLU A 46 -4.68 5.29 -3.90
C GLU A 46 -4.31 4.69 -2.53
N VAL A 47 -3.24 3.90 -2.49
CA VAL A 47 -2.70 3.30 -1.27
C VAL A 47 -1.24 3.66 -1.07
N LEU A 48 -0.78 3.63 0.18
CA LEU A 48 0.63 3.69 0.53
C LEU A 48 1.21 2.27 0.59
N VAL A 49 2.16 1.98 -0.29
CA VAL A 49 2.94 0.74 -0.24
C VAL A 49 4.10 0.90 0.74
N VAL A 50 4.22 -0.04 1.67
CA VAL A 50 5.26 -0.09 2.69
C VAL A 50 6.02 -1.41 2.68
N ASP A 51 7.25 -1.41 3.20
CA ASP A 51 7.98 -2.66 3.47
C ASP A 51 7.52 -3.32 4.79
N ARG A 52 8.10 -4.48 5.12
CA ARG A 52 7.83 -5.22 6.36
C ARG A 52 8.13 -4.46 7.65
N ARG A 53 8.97 -3.43 7.59
CA ARG A 53 9.34 -2.57 8.72
C ARG A 53 8.49 -1.30 8.76
N ASN A 54 7.45 -1.24 7.93
CA ASN A 54 6.55 -0.11 7.77
C ASN A 54 7.24 1.15 7.21
N ASN A 55 8.35 0.99 6.48
CA ASN A 55 8.97 2.11 5.76
C ASN A 55 8.15 2.40 4.49
N PRO A 56 7.78 3.65 4.23
CA PRO A 56 7.08 4.03 3.02
C PRO A 56 7.96 3.83 1.79
N ILE A 57 7.41 3.18 0.77
CA ILE A 57 8.09 2.96 -0.51
C ILE A 57 7.52 3.93 -1.54
N ARG A 58 6.22 3.86 -1.80
CA ARG A 58 5.55 4.61 -2.86
C ARG A 58 4.03 4.61 -2.69
N ARG A 59 3.35 5.59 -3.27
CA ARG A 59 1.89 5.55 -3.47
C ARG A 59 1.52 4.96 -4.82
N VAL A 60 0.53 4.09 -4.83
CA VAL A 60 0.04 3.41 -6.06
C VAL A 60 -1.47 3.38 -6.06
N GLN A 61 -2.06 3.41 -7.25
CA GLN A 61 -3.48 3.11 -7.43
C GLN A 61 -3.62 1.59 -7.59
N ILE A 62 -4.51 0.97 -6.81
CA ILE A 62 -4.75 -0.48 -6.87
C ILE A 62 -5.96 -0.78 -7.75
N TYR A 63 -5.87 -1.91 -8.45
CA TYR A 63 -6.96 -2.57 -9.15
C TYR A 63 -6.86 -4.06 -8.78
N GLN A 64 -7.93 -4.65 -8.25
CA GLN A 64 -8.05 -6.07 -7.89
C GLN A 64 -8.11 -6.97 -9.12
#